data_AF-A0A972V0F1-F1
#
_entry.id   AF-A0A972V0F1-F1
#
_cell.length_a   1.000
_cell.length_b   1.000
_cell.length_c   1.000
_cell.angle_alpha   90.00
_cell.angle_beta   90.00
_cell.angle_gamma   90.00
#
_symmetry.space_group_name_H-M   'P 1'
#
loop_
_entity.id
_entity.type
_entity.pdbx_description
1 polymer ?
#
loop_
_entity_poly.entity_id
_entity_poly.type
_entity_poly.pdbx_seq_one_letter_code
_entity_poly.pdbx_strand_id
1 'polypeptide(L)'
;MKKLAPYSILIILCLSFITHFSYSQGRTIFGSVTTFEVIPIIKAEITIKSSKEIIFTDTLGYFEVTCDVKDKIKISADGFFTQNIKLTADDDTLLVDLKLRPQSENLAISSGHIKDELKLRARITKGVDYSAYNSVYEILDAKFPNIQVPTIDDVEHVIIGSPSSLDAQNTGALIVIDGIISFSSSLDNLSPLDITNIEILKPGAETSIYGSQGGNGAVRITTKRGGSF
;
A
#
# COMPACT_ATOMS: atom_id res chain seq x y z
N MET A 1 77.33 16.06 2.52
CA MET A 1 75.88 15.95 2.21
C MET A 1 75.75 15.28 0.84
N LYS A 2 75.33 14.01 0.78
CA LYS A 2 75.21 13.29 -0.50
C LYS A 2 73.98 13.81 -1.24
N LYS A 3 74.14 14.37 -2.44
CA LYS A 3 73.03 14.84 -3.28
C LYS A 3 72.20 13.63 -3.71
N LEU A 4 70.95 13.56 -3.29
CA LEU A 4 69.99 12.57 -3.79
C LEU A 4 69.83 12.78 -5.31
N ALA A 5 69.94 11.70 -6.08
CA ALA A 5 69.80 11.76 -7.53
C ALA A 5 68.34 12.11 -7.89
N PRO A 6 68.10 12.91 -8.95
CA PRO A 6 66.75 13.36 -9.32
C PRO A 6 65.80 12.20 -9.63
N TYR A 7 66.33 11.06 -10.11
CA TYR A 7 65.56 9.84 -10.33
C TYR A 7 65.05 9.18 -9.04
N SER A 8 65.80 9.28 -7.93
CA SER A 8 65.36 8.74 -6.64
C SER A 8 64.16 9.51 -6.08
N ILE A 9 64.09 10.82 -6.31
CA ILE A 9 62.93 11.65 -5.94
C ILE A 9 61.71 11.29 -6.80
N LEU A 10 61.91 11.06 -8.10
CA LEU A 10 60.83 10.68 -9.02
C LEU A 10 60.23 9.31 -8.69
N ILE A 11 61.06 8.35 -8.30
CA ILE A 11 60.61 7.01 -7.89
C ILE A 11 59.82 7.07 -6.58
N ILE A 12 60.27 7.86 -5.60
CA ILE A 12 59.56 8.04 -4.32
C ILE A 12 58.19 8.71 -4.54
N LEU A 13 58.11 9.70 -5.44
CA LEU A 13 56.84 10.34 -5.82
C LEU A 13 55.90 9.37 -6.55
N CYS A 14 56.43 8.48 -7.39
CA CYS A 14 55.61 7.49 -8.10
C CYS A 14 55.09 6.39 -7.15
N LEU A 15 55.88 5.98 -6.15
CA LEU A 15 55.46 5.02 -5.13
C LEU A 15 54.37 5.58 -4.19
N SER A 16 54.35 6.90 -3.92
CA SER A 16 53.30 7.48 -3.06
C SER A 16 51.91 7.45 -3.71
N PHE A 17 51.83 7.49 -5.04
CA PHE A 17 50.56 7.42 -5.78
C PHE A 17 49.89 6.03 -5.76
N ILE A 18 50.62 4.96 -5.44
CA ILE A 18 50.10 3.58 -5.45
C ILE A 18 49.31 3.27 -4.16
N THR A 19 49.45 4.08 -3.11
CA THR A 19 48.88 3.80 -1.77
C THR A 19 47.45 4.30 -1.53
N HIS A 20 46.78 4.86 -2.54
CA HIS A 20 45.44 5.45 -2.39
C HIS A 20 44.25 4.53 -2.72
N PHE A 21 44.46 3.20 -2.80
CA PHE A 21 43.34 2.26 -2.82
C PHE A 21 42.75 2.12 -1.42
N SER A 22 42.01 3.13 -0.98
CA SER A 22 41.10 3.01 0.16
C SER A 22 39.96 2.07 -0.23
N TYR A 23 40.05 0.80 0.14
CA TYR A 23 38.90 -0.09 0.16
C TYR A 23 37.92 0.45 1.21
N SER A 24 36.81 1.04 0.77
CA SER A 24 35.67 1.25 1.65
C SER A 24 35.26 -0.14 2.18
N GLN A 25 35.29 -0.33 3.49
CA GLN A 25 34.80 -1.55 4.11
C GLN A 25 33.28 -1.52 4.01
N GLY A 26 32.74 -2.14 2.96
CA GLY A 26 31.30 -2.32 2.81
C GLY A 26 30.76 -3.00 4.07
N ARG A 27 29.67 -2.48 4.61
CA ARG A 27 28.97 -3.07 5.74
C ARG A 27 27.72 -3.78 5.27
N THR A 28 27.37 -4.89 5.91
CA THR A 28 26.17 -5.64 5.62
C THR A 28 25.01 -5.12 6.46
N ILE A 29 23.89 -4.84 5.81
CA ILE A 29 22.63 -4.41 6.42
C ILE A 29 21.61 -5.51 6.22
N PHE A 30 21.00 -5.93 7.32
CA PHE A 30 19.84 -6.80 7.29
C PHE A 30 18.59 -5.96 7.36
N GLY A 31 17.54 -6.35 6.66
CA GLY A 31 16.30 -5.60 6.74
C GLY A 31 15.08 -6.40 6.37
N SER A 32 13.94 -5.78 6.63
CA SER A 32 12.63 -6.31 6.23
C SER A 32 11.75 -5.20 5.71
N VAL A 33 11.00 -5.50 4.65
CA VAL A 33 10.02 -4.60 4.07
C VAL A 33 8.63 -5.18 4.28
N THR A 34 7.79 -4.43 5.00
CA THR A 34 6.41 -4.77 5.30
C THR A 34 5.46 -3.66 4.85
N THR A 35 4.17 -3.95 4.88
CA THR A 35 3.09 -2.95 4.89
C THR A 35 2.11 -3.25 6.02
N PHE A 36 1.49 -2.20 6.55
CA PHE A 36 0.65 -2.29 7.76
C PHE A 36 1.35 -3.02 8.91
N GLU A 37 2.68 -2.85 9.01
CA GLU A 37 3.61 -3.38 10.01
C GLU A 37 3.76 -4.91 10.04
N VAL A 38 2.86 -5.66 9.40
CA VAL A 38 2.73 -7.11 9.60
C VAL A 38 2.60 -7.92 8.31
N ILE A 39 2.44 -7.28 7.16
CA ILE A 39 2.30 -7.96 5.88
C ILE A 39 3.62 -7.83 5.12
N PRO A 40 4.36 -8.91 4.88
CA PRO A 40 5.62 -8.85 4.16
C PRO A 40 5.39 -8.45 2.70
N ILE A 41 6.28 -7.61 2.16
CA ILE A 41 6.29 -7.25 0.75
C ILE A 41 7.35 -8.10 0.06
N ILE A 42 6.89 -8.98 -0.83
CA ILE A 42 7.72 -9.92 -1.59
C ILE A 42 8.30 -9.20 -2.81
N LYS A 43 9.55 -9.48 -3.19
CA LYS A 43 10.20 -8.88 -4.37
C LYS A 43 10.16 -7.33 -4.40
N ALA A 44 10.18 -6.68 -3.25
CA ALA A 44 10.41 -5.24 -3.20
C ALA A 44 11.82 -4.93 -3.69
N GLU A 45 11.94 -4.00 -4.62
CA GLU A 45 13.21 -3.57 -5.19
C GLU A 45 13.95 -2.67 -4.20
N ILE A 46 15.18 -3.03 -3.87
CA ILE A 46 16.08 -2.24 -3.03
C ILE A 46 17.25 -1.81 -3.90
N THR A 47 17.33 -0.52 -4.18
CA THR A 47 18.43 0.10 -4.94
C THR A 47 19.38 0.83 -3.99
N ILE A 48 20.65 0.47 -4.05
CA ILE A 48 21.72 1.14 -3.31
C ILE A 48 22.25 2.29 -4.16
N LYS A 49 22.28 3.51 -3.63
CA LYS A 49 22.62 4.68 -4.45
C LYS A 49 24.09 4.74 -4.84
N SER A 50 25.01 4.35 -3.94
CA SER A 50 26.46 4.39 -4.23
C SER A 50 26.86 3.37 -5.29
N SER A 51 26.51 2.10 -5.09
CA SER A 51 26.91 0.98 -5.96
C SER A 51 25.99 0.80 -7.17
N LYS A 52 24.76 1.34 -7.12
CA LYS A 52 23.66 1.07 -8.07
C LYS A 52 23.25 -0.40 -8.15
N GLU A 53 23.64 -1.20 -7.18
CA GLU A 53 23.19 -2.56 -7.05
C GLU A 53 21.69 -2.58 -6.73
N ILE A 54 21.00 -3.56 -7.32
CA ILE A 54 19.57 -3.78 -7.15
C ILE A 54 19.41 -5.20 -6.60
N ILE A 55 18.76 -5.30 -5.47
CA ILE A 55 18.37 -6.58 -4.87
C ILE A 55 16.85 -6.59 -4.61
N PHE A 56 16.32 -7.76 -4.27
CA PHE A 56 14.90 -7.94 -4.02
C PHE A 56 14.66 -8.62 -2.68
N THR A 57 13.56 -8.27 -2.02
CA THR A 57 13.13 -9.01 -0.82
C THR A 57 12.68 -10.43 -1.16
N ASP A 58 12.86 -11.33 -0.20
CA ASP A 58 12.41 -12.71 -0.27
C ASP A 58 10.89 -12.86 -0.01
N THR A 59 10.41 -14.10 0.13
CA THR A 59 8.98 -14.40 0.39
C THR A 59 8.49 -14.00 1.79
N LEU A 60 9.40 -13.70 2.71
CA LEU A 60 9.13 -13.21 4.05
C LEU A 60 9.38 -11.70 4.17
N GLY A 61 9.73 -11.03 3.07
CA GLY A 61 10.01 -9.60 3.03
C GLY A 61 11.41 -9.23 3.51
N TYR A 62 12.29 -10.20 3.76
CA TYR A 62 13.66 -9.95 4.22
C TYR A 62 14.61 -9.64 3.07
N PHE A 63 15.64 -8.86 3.36
CA PHE A 63 16.76 -8.62 2.45
C PHE A 63 18.07 -8.47 3.22
N GLU A 64 19.17 -8.70 2.51
CA GLU A 64 20.53 -8.50 2.98
C GLU A 64 21.30 -7.74 1.91
N VAL A 65 22.05 -6.70 2.31
CA VAL A 65 22.72 -5.82 1.36
C VAL A 65 24.04 -5.29 1.89
N THR A 66 25.06 -5.24 1.04
CA THR A 66 26.36 -4.62 1.39
C THR A 66 26.43 -3.21 0.85
N CYS A 67 26.66 -2.21 1.71
CA CYS A 67 26.67 -0.81 1.31
C CYS A 67 27.65 0.03 2.15
N ASP A 68 27.84 1.29 1.76
CA ASP A 68 28.64 2.25 2.53
C ASP A 68 27.89 2.76 3.78
N VAL A 69 28.64 3.18 4.79
CA VAL A 69 28.13 3.60 6.12
C VAL A 69 27.09 4.73 6.06
N LYS A 70 27.14 5.59 5.05
CA LYS A 70 26.26 6.77 4.89
C LYS A 70 25.46 6.76 3.59
N ASP A 71 25.26 5.57 3.03
CA ASP A 71 24.60 5.42 1.75
C ASP A 71 23.11 5.78 1.81
N LYS A 72 22.48 5.87 0.64
CA LYS A 72 21.04 6.02 0.49
C LYS A 72 20.48 4.78 -0.17
N ILE A 73 19.51 4.17 0.49
CA ILE A 73 18.75 3.06 -0.04
C ILE A 73 17.41 3.60 -0.55
N LYS A 74 17.06 3.25 -1.78
CA LYS A 74 15.73 3.47 -2.35
C LYS A 74 14.98 2.14 -2.36
N ILE A 75 13.78 2.12 -1.80
CA ILE A 75 12.93 0.93 -1.75
C ILE A 75 11.65 1.22 -2.54
N SER A 76 11.30 0.33 -3.45
CA SER A 76 10.09 0.44 -4.27
C SER A 76 9.44 -0.91 -4.52
N ALA A 77 8.12 -0.90 -4.61
CA ALA A 77 7.30 -2.03 -5.03
C ALA A 77 6.07 -1.48 -5.74
N ASP A 78 5.55 -2.21 -6.71
CA ASP A 78 4.36 -1.81 -7.45
C ASP A 78 3.17 -1.68 -6.50
N GLY A 79 2.47 -0.56 -6.61
CA GLY A 79 1.33 -0.22 -5.75
C GLY A 79 1.69 0.48 -4.43
N PHE A 80 2.98 0.67 -4.13
CA PHE A 80 3.43 1.36 -2.92
C PHE A 80 4.10 2.70 -3.23
N PHE A 81 4.17 3.59 -2.23
CA PHE A 81 5.00 4.78 -2.31
C PHE A 81 6.48 4.39 -2.17
N THR A 82 7.32 4.90 -3.07
CA THR A 82 8.77 4.73 -2.97
C THR A 82 9.31 5.45 -1.73
N GLN A 83 10.18 4.78 -0.98
CA GLN A 83 10.83 5.36 0.18
C GLN A 83 12.34 5.46 -0.04
N ASN A 84 12.90 6.63 0.26
CA ASN A 84 14.35 6.85 0.25
C ASN A 84 14.84 6.97 1.69
N ILE A 85 15.75 6.09 2.08
CA ILE A 85 16.27 6.00 3.44
C ILE A 85 17.75 6.33 3.39
N LYS A 86 18.19 7.25 4.25
CA LYS A 86 19.59 7.56 4.42
C LYS A 86 20.11 6.75 5.60
N LEU A 87 21.13 5.94 5.34
CA LEU A 87 21.80 5.16 6.36
C LEU A 87 22.71 6.04 7.23
N THR A 88 22.81 5.64 8.49
CA THR A 88 23.70 6.17 9.53
C THR A 88 24.60 5.06 10.05
N ALA A 89 25.68 5.44 10.74
CA ALA A 89 26.70 4.50 11.19
C ALA A 89 26.17 3.40 12.12
N ASP A 90 25.08 3.66 12.83
CA ASP A 90 24.48 2.76 13.82
C ASP A 90 23.37 1.88 13.25
N ASP A 91 23.00 2.08 11.98
CA ASP A 91 21.99 1.24 11.33
C ASP A 91 22.63 -0.09 10.90
N ASP A 92 22.46 -1.14 11.70
CA ASP A 92 22.78 -2.53 11.33
C ASP A 92 21.54 -3.29 10.82
N THR A 93 20.36 -2.82 11.19
CA THR A 93 19.06 -3.39 10.80
C THR A 93 18.13 -2.32 10.27
N LEU A 94 17.42 -2.62 9.18
CA LEU A 94 16.49 -1.71 8.54
C LEU A 94 15.08 -2.31 8.43
N LEU A 95 14.16 -1.86 9.28
CA LEU A 95 12.74 -2.23 9.22
C LEU A 95 11.96 -1.13 8.52
N VAL A 96 11.28 -1.48 7.42
CA VAL A 96 10.60 -0.49 6.57
C VAL A 96 9.15 -0.87 6.38
N ASP A 97 8.25 0.01 6.81
CA ASP A 97 6.83 -0.10 6.51
C ASP A 97 6.46 0.76 5.29
N LEU A 98 6.40 0.15 4.11
CA LEU A 98 5.97 0.84 2.90
C LEU A 98 4.46 1.09 2.93
N LYS A 99 4.10 2.32 2.61
CA LYS A 99 2.71 2.75 2.54
C LYS A 99 2.11 2.40 1.19
N LEU A 100 1.02 1.64 1.21
CA LEU A 100 0.22 1.32 0.04
C LEU A 100 -0.36 2.61 -0.53
N ARG A 101 -0.32 2.78 -1.86
CA ARG A 101 -0.98 3.92 -2.52
C ARG A 101 -2.49 3.70 -2.54
N PRO A 102 -3.29 4.78 -2.47
CA PRO A 102 -4.74 4.68 -2.64
C PRO A 102 -5.10 3.89 -3.90
N GLN A 103 -6.09 2.98 -3.78
CA GLN A 103 -6.64 2.18 -4.89
C GLN A 103 -5.61 1.32 -5.66
N SER A 104 -4.43 1.10 -5.09
CA SER A 104 -3.37 0.32 -5.73
C SER A 104 -3.24 -1.10 -5.19
N GLU A 105 -4.23 -1.56 -4.42
CA GLU A 105 -4.26 -2.92 -3.84
C GLU A 105 -4.13 -4.01 -4.93
N ASN A 106 -4.96 -3.93 -5.97
CA ASN A 106 -4.93 -4.90 -7.07
C ASN A 106 -3.58 -4.90 -7.82
N LEU A 107 -2.90 -3.75 -7.87
CA LEU A 107 -1.57 -3.66 -8.47
C LEU A 107 -0.53 -4.36 -7.59
N ALA A 108 -0.56 -4.12 -6.27
CA ALA A 108 0.33 -4.80 -5.33
C ALA A 108 0.13 -6.33 -5.31
N ILE A 109 -1.12 -6.80 -5.43
CA ILE A 109 -1.44 -8.24 -5.51
C ILE A 109 -1.00 -8.82 -6.87
N SER A 110 -1.36 -8.17 -7.98
CA SER A 110 -1.06 -8.70 -9.32
C SER A 110 0.43 -8.70 -9.68
N SER A 111 1.22 -7.76 -9.15
CA SER A 111 2.69 -7.79 -9.23
C SER A 111 3.34 -8.85 -8.33
N GLY A 112 2.54 -9.56 -7.51
CA GLY A 112 3.02 -10.64 -6.65
C GLY A 112 3.76 -10.16 -5.39
N HIS A 113 3.63 -8.89 -5.04
CA HIS A 113 4.23 -8.32 -3.84
C HIS A 113 3.50 -8.74 -2.56
N ILE A 114 2.19 -8.96 -2.65
CA ILE A 114 1.36 -9.41 -1.53
C ILE A 114 0.75 -10.77 -1.86
N LYS A 115 1.08 -11.77 -1.03
CA LYS A 115 0.53 -13.13 -1.14
C LYS A 115 -0.79 -13.30 -0.39
N ASP A 116 -0.97 -12.60 0.73
CA ASP A 116 -2.13 -12.73 1.61
C ASP A 116 -3.11 -11.56 1.38
N GLU A 117 -3.93 -11.70 0.35
CA GLU A 117 -4.95 -10.71 -0.05
C GLU A 117 -5.97 -10.45 1.06
N LEU A 118 -6.43 -11.49 1.75
CA LEU A 118 -7.42 -11.36 2.82
C LEU A 118 -6.87 -10.53 3.99
N LYS A 119 -5.62 -10.77 4.38
CA LYS A 119 -4.96 -9.99 5.43
C LYS A 119 -4.72 -8.55 5.01
N LEU A 120 -4.40 -8.31 3.73
CA LEU A 120 -4.25 -6.95 3.19
C LEU A 120 -5.57 -6.19 3.26
N ARG A 121 -6.65 -6.78 2.74
CA ARG A 121 -7.99 -6.19 2.80
C ARG A 121 -8.41 -5.90 4.22
N ALA A 122 -8.26 -6.86 5.14
CA ALA A 122 -8.59 -6.67 6.55
C ALA A 122 -7.84 -5.51 7.23
N ARG A 123 -6.64 -5.15 6.73
CA ARG A 123 -5.84 -4.04 7.27
C ARG A 123 -6.17 -2.70 6.63
N ILE A 124 -6.47 -2.68 5.33
CA ILE A 124 -7.01 -1.50 4.66
C ILE A 124 -8.29 -1.05 5.37
N THR A 125 -9.16 -1.99 5.71
CA THR A 125 -10.47 -1.71 6.30
C THR A 125 -10.39 -1.31 7.78
N LYS A 126 -9.49 -1.92 8.57
CA LYS A 126 -9.20 -1.49 9.95
C LYS A 126 -8.58 -0.09 10.06
N GLY A 127 -8.10 0.50 8.97
CA GLY A 127 -7.44 1.81 8.95
C GLY A 127 -8.34 2.97 8.54
N VAL A 128 -9.60 2.75 8.19
CA VAL A 128 -10.51 3.83 7.79
C VAL A 128 -11.32 4.28 8.99
N ASP A 129 -10.92 5.43 9.55
CA ASP A 129 -11.73 6.09 10.56
C ASP A 129 -12.92 6.79 9.90
N TYR A 130 -14.11 6.27 10.18
CA TYR A 130 -15.38 6.81 9.71
C TYR A 130 -16.00 7.82 10.70
N SER A 131 -15.38 8.04 11.88
CA SER A 131 -15.97 8.89 12.94
C SER A 131 -16.09 10.36 12.57
N ALA A 132 -15.35 10.81 11.55
CA ALA A 132 -15.35 12.20 11.09
C ALA A 132 -16.54 12.55 10.18
N TYR A 133 -17.33 11.56 9.76
CA TYR A 133 -18.46 11.73 8.86
C TYR A 133 -19.79 11.73 9.63
N ASN A 134 -20.80 12.42 9.09
CA ASN A 134 -22.11 12.56 9.73
C ASN A 134 -23.09 11.47 9.29
N SER A 135 -22.94 10.94 8.07
CA SER A 135 -23.80 9.87 7.54
C SER A 135 -22.99 8.85 6.73
N VAL A 136 -23.58 7.67 6.51
CA VAL A 136 -22.99 6.65 5.62
C VAL A 136 -22.86 7.17 4.19
N TYR A 137 -23.84 7.94 3.73
CA TYR A 137 -23.85 8.51 2.39
C TYR A 137 -22.70 9.48 2.16
N GLU A 138 -22.35 10.29 3.18
CA GLU A 138 -21.19 11.19 3.13
C GLU A 138 -19.88 10.39 3.00
N ILE A 139 -19.78 9.25 3.69
CA ILE A 139 -18.63 8.34 3.53
C ILE A 139 -18.57 7.79 2.12
N LEU A 140 -19.71 7.33 1.60
CA LEU A 140 -19.82 6.72 0.28
C LEU A 140 -19.37 7.70 -0.82
N ASP A 141 -19.87 8.93 -0.78
CA ASP A 141 -19.52 9.99 -1.73
C ASP A 141 -18.05 10.44 -1.60
N ALA A 142 -17.54 10.57 -0.36
CA ALA A 142 -16.19 11.09 -0.13
C ALA A 142 -15.05 10.08 -0.32
N LYS A 143 -15.29 8.78 -0.05
CA LYS A 143 -14.22 7.76 -0.02
C LYS A 143 -14.17 6.88 -1.25
N PHE A 144 -15.26 6.72 -1.97
CA PHE A 144 -15.34 5.74 -3.05
C PHE A 144 -15.52 6.44 -4.39
N PRO A 145 -14.48 6.47 -5.25
CA PRO A 145 -14.63 7.03 -6.58
C PRO A 145 -15.65 6.21 -7.37
N ASN A 146 -16.44 6.88 -8.20
CA ASN A 146 -17.53 6.29 -8.97
C ASN A 146 -18.74 5.84 -8.14
N ILE A 147 -18.89 6.27 -6.89
CA ILE A 147 -20.20 6.26 -6.24
C ILE A 147 -20.85 7.61 -6.43
N GLN A 148 -22.16 7.60 -6.66
CA GLN A 148 -22.99 8.80 -6.63
C GLN A 148 -24.13 8.57 -5.66
N VAL A 149 -24.45 9.58 -4.87
CA VAL A 149 -25.61 9.56 -3.97
C VAL A 149 -26.61 10.65 -4.36
N PRO A 150 -27.38 10.49 -5.46
CA PRO A 150 -28.46 11.41 -5.76
C PRO A 150 -29.60 11.28 -4.76
N THR A 151 -30.17 12.43 -4.39
CA THR A 151 -31.44 12.50 -3.65
C THR A 151 -32.59 12.56 -4.65
N ILE A 152 -33.52 11.61 -4.56
CA ILE A 152 -34.75 11.53 -5.38
C ILE A 152 -35.92 11.38 -4.42
N ASP A 153 -36.92 12.24 -4.52
CA ASP A 153 -38.11 12.23 -3.64
C ASP A 153 -37.76 12.18 -2.14
N ASP A 154 -36.78 13.00 -1.72
CA ASP A 154 -36.22 13.06 -0.36
C ASP A 154 -35.57 11.77 0.15
N VAL A 155 -35.27 10.81 -0.73
CA VAL A 155 -34.54 9.58 -0.44
C VAL A 155 -33.19 9.58 -1.13
N GLU A 156 -32.14 9.24 -0.39
CA GLU A 156 -30.79 9.09 -0.93
C GLU A 156 -30.63 7.71 -1.59
N HIS A 157 -30.27 7.70 -2.87
CA HIS A 157 -30.01 6.49 -3.64
C HIS A 157 -28.52 6.30 -3.86
N VAL A 158 -27.99 5.11 -3.60
CA VAL A 158 -26.57 4.81 -3.87
C VAL A 158 -26.44 4.19 -5.25
N ILE A 159 -25.70 4.83 -6.16
CA ILE A 159 -25.44 4.35 -7.51
C ILE A 159 -23.95 4.07 -7.68
N ILE A 160 -23.60 2.89 -8.18
CA ILE A 160 -22.22 2.49 -8.49
C ILE A 160 -21.98 2.68 -9.99
N GLY A 161 -21.09 3.59 -10.36
CA GLY A 161 -20.69 3.87 -11.73
C GLY A 161 -21.61 4.85 -12.45
N SER A 162 -21.79 4.63 -13.76
CA SER A 162 -22.78 5.36 -14.56
C SER A 162 -24.11 4.61 -14.55
N PRO A 163 -25.27 5.29 -14.51
CA PRO A 163 -26.57 4.65 -14.54
C PRO A 163 -26.67 3.66 -15.72
N SER A 164 -26.93 2.39 -15.43
CA SER A 164 -27.13 1.32 -16.41
C SER A 164 -28.50 1.40 -17.10
N SER A 165 -29.39 2.27 -16.62
CA SER A 165 -30.76 2.47 -17.10
C SER A 165 -31.10 3.96 -17.16
N LEU A 166 -32.00 4.32 -18.09
CA LEU A 166 -32.60 5.66 -18.19
C LEU A 166 -33.59 5.94 -17.06
N ASP A 167 -33.97 4.91 -16.29
CA ASP A 167 -34.84 5.00 -15.12
C ASP A 167 -34.00 5.06 -13.83
N ALA A 168 -33.85 6.26 -13.28
CA ALA A 168 -33.07 6.52 -12.07
C ALA A 168 -33.63 5.83 -10.81
N GLN A 169 -34.89 5.35 -10.83
CA GLN A 169 -35.50 4.67 -9.68
C GLN A 169 -35.03 3.22 -9.52
N ASN A 170 -34.52 2.59 -10.59
CA ASN A 170 -34.14 1.17 -10.61
C ASN A 170 -32.63 0.94 -10.85
N THR A 171 -31.81 1.97 -10.67
CA THR A 171 -30.35 1.93 -10.84
C THR A 171 -29.59 1.85 -9.51
N GLY A 172 -30.30 1.83 -8.38
CA GLY A 172 -29.71 1.74 -7.06
C GLY A 172 -28.94 0.42 -6.87
N ALA A 173 -27.78 0.53 -6.21
CA ALA A 173 -27.01 -0.61 -5.75
C ALA A 173 -27.71 -1.30 -4.57
N LEU A 174 -27.50 -2.61 -4.45
CA LEU A 174 -28.01 -3.38 -3.33
C LEU A 174 -27.27 -3.00 -2.04
N ILE A 175 -27.98 -2.73 -0.96
CA ILE A 175 -27.36 -2.48 0.34
C ILE A 175 -27.36 -3.77 1.16
N VAL A 176 -26.19 -4.17 1.65
CA VAL A 176 -26.03 -5.36 2.50
C VAL A 176 -25.35 -4.93 3.80
N ILE A 177 -26.04 -5.08 4.93
CA ILE A 177 -25.53 -4.74 6.26
C ILE A 177 -25.39 -6.05 7.05
N ASP A 178 -24.16 -6.36 7.49
CA ASP A 178 -23.86 -7.58 8.26
C ASP A 178 -24.39 -8.87 7.62
N GLY A 179 -24.36 -8.93 6.27
CA GLY A 179 -24.82 -10.09 5.49
C GLY A 179 -26.33 -10.12 5.20
N ILE A 180 -27.08 -9.14 5.69
CA ILE A 180 -28.53 -9.02 5.46
C ILE A 180 -28.78 -7.95 4.39
N ILE A 181 -29.60 -8.29 3.40
CA ILE A 181 -30.07 -7.33 2.40
C ILE A 181 -31.00 -6.32 3.08
N SER A 182 -30.69 -5.04 2.92
CA SER A 182 -31.35 -3.93 3.58
C SER A 182 -31.80 -2.88 2.58
N PHE A 183 -32.76 -2.05 2.99
CA PHE A 183 -33.19 -0.88 2.21
C PHE A 183 -32.18 0.25 2.35
N SER A 184 -32.11 1.16 1.36
CA SER A 184 -31.26 2.36 1.43
C SER A 184 -31.51 3.17 2.70
N SER A 185 -32.76 3.34 3.12
CA SER A 185 -33.13 4.01 4.37
C SER A 185 -32.58 3.35 5.66
N SER A 186 -32.05 2.14 5.57
CA SER A 186 -31.34 1.50 6.68
C SER A 186 -30.00 2.18 6.95
N LEU A 187 -29.42 2.87 5.96
CA LEU A 187 -28.21 3.67 6.09
C LEU A 187 -28.44 4.95 6.91
N ASP A 188 -29.65 5.53 6.85
CA ASP A 188 -30.03 6.72 7.62
C ASP A 188 -29.91 6.47 9.13
N ASN A 189 -30.18 5.23 9.54
CA ASN A 189 -30.16 4.79 10.94
C ASN A 189 -28.81 4.20 11.36
N LEU A 190 -27.85 4.09 10.44
CA LEU A 190 -26.55 3.50 10.71
C LEU A 190 -25.54 4.58 11.08
N SER A 191 -25.03 4.52 12.31
CA SER A 191 -23.99 5.46 12.75
C SER A 191 -22.65 5.16 12.08
N PRO A 192 -21.96 6.16 11.50
CA PRO A 192 -20.56 6.04 11.05
C PRO A 192 -19.61 5.44 12.10
N LEU A 193 -19.86 5.72 13.38
CA LEU A 193 -19.06 5.20 14.50
C LEU A 193 -19.18 3.68 14.66
N ASP A 194 -20.28 3.09 14.22
CA ASP A 194 -20.55 1.66 14.33
C ASP A 194 -20.01 0.88 13.12
N ILE A 195 -19.45 1.56 12.11
CA ILE A 195 -18.93 0.92 10.90
C ILE A 195 -17.51 0.41 11.14
N THR A 196 -17.28 -0.85 10.76
CA THR A 196 -15.95 -1.45 10.69
C THR A 196 -15.40 -1.41 9.27
N ASN A 197 -16.26 -1.68 8.28
CA ASN A 197 -15.85 -1.72 6.89
C ASN A 197 -17.02 -1.36 5.95
N ILE A 198 -16.69 -0.74 4.81
CA ILE A 198 -17.57 -0.58 3.66
C ILE A 198 -16.83 -1.10 2.42
N GLU A 199 -17.47 -2.01 1.70
CA GLU A 199 -16.94 -2.63 0.49
C GLU A 199 -17.91 -2.48 -0.66
N ILE A 200 -17.37 -2.14 -1.83
CA ILE A 200 -18.14 -1.88 -3.03
C ILE A 200 -17.96 -3.06 -3.98
N LEU A 201 -19.03 -3.82 -4.16
CA LEU A 201 -19.08 -5.00 -5.00
C LEU A 201 -19.57 -4.61 -6.39
N LYS A 202 -18.75 -4.90 -7.40
CA LYS A 202 -19.08 -4.57 -8.78
C LYS A 202 -20.21 -5.47 -9.32
N PRO A 203 -21.02 -4.95 -10.26
CA PRO A 203 -21.97 -5.79 -10.99
C PRO A 203 -21.27 -6.99 -11.64
N GLY A 204 -21.83 -8.20 -11.46
CA GLY A 204 -21.31 -9.42 -12.08
C GLY A 204 -20.86 -10.47 -11.06
N ALA A 205 -19.61 -10.94 -11.17
CA ALA A 205 -19.12 -12.07 -10.38
C ALA A 205 -19.16 -11.82 -8.86
N GLU A 206 -18.84 -10.62 -8.41
CA GLU A 206 -18.81 -10.23 -6.98
C GLU A 206 -20.21 -10.17 -6.35
N THR A 207 -21.25 -9.97 -7.17
CA THR A 207 -22.64 -9.81 -6.74
C THR A 207 -23.55 -10.97 -7.14
N SER A 208 -23.00 -12.01 -7.78
CA SER A 208 -23.76 -13.17 -8.27
C SER A 208 -24.49 -13.92 -7.16
N ILE A 209 -23.97 -13.86 -5.93
CA ILE A 209 -24.62 -14.45 -4.74
C ILE A 209 -25.95 -13.79 -4.38
N TYR A 210 -26.19 -12.54 -4.82
CA TYR A 210 -27.41 -11.78 -4.56
C TYR A 210 -28.41 -11.85 -5.73
N GLY A 211 -28.11 -12.62 -6.78
CA GLY A 211 -28.99 -12.82 -7.93
C GLY A 211 -29.32 -11.52 -8.67
N SER A 212 -30.57 -11.39 -9.13
CA SER A 212 -31.04 -10.23 -9.92
C SER A 212 -30.91 -8.90 -9.17
N GLN A 213 -30.98 -8.91 -7.84
CA GLN A 213 -30.87 -7.70 -7.01
C GLN A 213 -29.44 -7.13 -7.01
N GLY A 214 -28.43 -7.96 -7.29
CA GLY A 214 -27.04 -7.53 -7.46
C GLY A 214 -26.71 -6.97 -8.85
N GLY A 215 -27.69 -6.85 -9.75
CA GLY A 215 -27.49 -6.43 -11.14
C GLY A 215 -26.85 -5.05 -11.32
N ASN A 216 -27.02 -4.16 -10.33
CA ASN A 216 -26.44 -2.82 -10.30
C ASN A 216 -25.21 -2.70 -9.38
N GLY A 217 -24.69 -3.83 -8.89
CA GLY A 217 -23.66 -3.86 -7.85
C GLY A 217 -24.25 -3.85 -6.44
N ALA A 218 -23.38 -3.91 -5.44
CA ALA A 218 -23.80 -3.89 -4.04
C ALA A 218 -22.81 -3.11 -3.16
N VAL A 219 -23.32 -2.48 -2.10
CA VAL A 219 -22.54 -1.90 -1.02
C VAL A 219 -22.68 -2.79 0.20
N ARG A 220 -21.59 -3.45 0.57
CA ARG A 220 -21.50 -4.32 1.74
C ARG A 220 -20.91 -3.54 2.92
N ILE A 221 -21.67 -3.43 3.99
CA ILE A 221 -21.28 -2.76 5.22
C ILE A 221 -21.17 -3.78 6.33
N THR A 222 -20.06 -3.72 7.07
CA THR A 222 -19.83 -4.53 8.26
C THR A 222 -19.78 -3.62 9.47
N THR A 223 -20.62 -3.89 10.47
CA THR A 223 -20.67 -3.11 11.71
C THR A 223 -19.78 -3.72 12.78
N LYS A 224 -19.39 -2.92 13.78
CA LYS A 224 -18.62 -3.35 14.96
C LYS A 224 -19.39 -4.36 15.79
N ARG A 225 -20.73 -4.38 15.72
CA ARG A 225 -21.60 -5.29 16.48
C ARG A 225 -21.77 -6.65 15.78
N GLY A 226 -21.72 -6.68 14.45
CA GLY A 226 -21.78 -7.91 13.65
C GLY A 226 -20.47 -8.69 13.55
N GLY A 227 -19.41 -8.27 14.27
CA GLY A 227 -18.06 -8.80 14.16
C GLY A 227 -17.90 -10.25 14.63
N SER A 228 -18.26 -11.21 13.78
CA SER A 228 -17.74 -12.58 13.78
C SER A 228 -18.02 -13.26 12.44
N PHE A 229 -17.13 -13.08 11.46
CA PHE A 229 -16.82 -14.07 10.42
C PHE A 229 -15.38 -13.85 9.92
#